data_AF-A0A0A0KK99-F1
#
_entry.id   AF-A0A0A0KK99-F1
#
_cell.length_a   1.000
_cell.length_b   1.000
_cell.length_c   1.000
_cell.angle_alpha   90.00
_cell.angle_beta   90.00
_cell.angle_gamma   90.00
#
_symmetry.space_group_name_H-M   'P 1'
#
loop_
_entity.id
_entity.type
_entity.pdbx_description
1 polymer ?
#
loop_
_entity_poly.entity_id
_entity_poly.type
_entity_poly.pdbx_seq_one_letter_code
_entity_poly.pdbx_strand_id
1 'polypeptide(L)'
;MLFSVANFCNPLKKPEQSTEVQIIFPAEPKPIFCEFDWKEHKLQELTDDLIEEEELSVDQKDAFKEFVKEKVREAMKANREEEEARVKACLEMSEERKAAFEKMRFYKFYPVQTQDSPNVSQVKTRYINRYYGKADEVF
;
A
#
# COMPACT_ATOMS: atom_id res chain seq x y z
N MET A 1 -7.63 -1.31 24.37
CA MET A 1 -7.30 -2.33 23.35
C MET A 1 -8.35 -2.17 22.26
N LEU A 2 -7.99 -1.69 21.07
CA LEU A 2 -8.92 -1.61 19.93
C LEU A 2 -8.42 -2.59 18.88
N PHE A 3 -9.20 -3.65 18.67
CA PHE A 3 -9.08 -4.50 17.51
C PHE A 3 -9.29 -3.64 16.27
N SER A 4 -8.36 -3.74 15.32
CA SER A 4 -8.51 -3.16 14.00
C SER A 4 -9.66 -3.85 13.30
N VAL A 5 -10.75 -3.11 13.07
CA VAL A 5 -11.87 -3.59 12.27
C VAL A 5 -11.52 -3.32 10.82
N ALA A 6 -11.76 -4.33 9.97
CA ALA A 6 -11.58 -4.31 8.53
C ALA A 6 -11.87 -2.92 7.92
N ASN A 7 -10.88 -2.37 7.21
CA ASN A 7 -11.05 -1.17 6.41
C ASN A 7 -12.32 -1.34 5.56
N PHE A 8 -13.29 -0.44 5.75
CA PHE A 8 -14.48 -0.44 4.92
C PHE A 8 -14.08 -0.02 3.50
N CYS A 9 -14.00 -0.98 2.59
CA CYS A 9 -13.84 -0.70 1.17
C CYS A 9 -15.13 -0.09 0.63
N ASN A 10 -15.18 1.25 0.56
CA ASN A 10 -16.19 1.93 -0.24
C ASN A 10 -15.80 1.79 -1.72
N PRO A 11 -16.53 1.00 -2.52
CA PRO A 11 -16.16 0.77 -3.93
C PRO A 11 -16.22 2.07 -4.76
N LEU A 12 -17.00 3.06 -4.33
CA LEU A 12 -17.11 4.36 -4.99
C LEU A 12 -15.87 5.24 -4.80
N LYS A 13 -15.08 5.00 -3.74
CA LYS A 13 -13.82 5.71 -3.53
C LYS A 13 -12.71 5.01 -4.30
N LYS A 14 -11.81 5.80 -4.88
CA LYS A 14 -10.61 5.26 -5.50
C LYS A 14 -9.67 4.76 -4.40
N PRO A 15 -9.31 3.47 -4.34
CA PRO A 15 -8.30 3.00 -3.42
C PRO A 15 -6.93 3.54 -3.83
N GLU A 16 -6.03 3.64 -2.86
CA GLU A 16 -4.66 3.96 -3.17
C GLU A 16 -4.00 2.78 -3.91
N GLN A 17 -3.39 3.07 -5.06
CA GLN A 17 -2.71 2.05 -5.87
C GLN A 17 -1.28 1.87 -5.36
N SER A 18 -0.84 0.62 -5.23
CA SER A 18 0.54 0.32 -4.85
C SER A 18 1.51 0.84 -5.89
N THR A 19 2.61 1.43 -5.42
CA THR A 19 3.72 1.95 -6.23
C THR A 19 5.00 1.15 -6.08
N GLU A 20 4.92 0.07 -5.31
CA GLU A 20 6.02 -0.80 -4.95
C GLU A 20 5.92 -2.11 -5.71
N VAL A 21 7.04 -2.53 -6.30
CA VAL A 21 7.21 -3.85 -6.90
C VAL A 21 8.25 -4.65 -6.14
N GLN A 22 7.93 -5.91 -5.90
CA GLN A 22 8.88 -6.88 -5.43
C GLN A 22 9.68 -7.44 -6.62
N ILE A 23 11.00 -7.31 -6.53
CA ILE A 23 11.94 -7.72 -7.57
C ILE A 23 12.63 -9.01 -7.12
N ILE A 24 12.58 -10.01 -7.99
CA ILE A 24 13.30 -11.28 -7.84
C ILE A 24 14.11 -11.48 -9.11
N PHE A 25 15.36 -11.01 -9.10
CA PHE A 25 16.23 -11.05 -10.28
C PHE A 25 17.14 -12.29 -10.22
N PRO A 26 17.18 -13.13 -11.27
CA PRO A 26 17.94 -14.39 -11.26
C PRO A 26 19.43 -14.17 -11.55
N ALA A 27 20.14 -13.48 -10.65
CA ALA A 27 21.59 -13.36 -10.68
C ALA A 27 22.30 -14.62 -10.15
N GLU A 28 23.56 -14.80 -10.54
CA GLU A 28 24.46 -15.83 -10.01
C GLU A 28 25.50 -15.19 -9.07
N PRO A 29 25.88 -15.85 -7.96
CA PRO A 29 25.50 -17.21 -7.53
C PRO A 29 24.13 -17.30 -6.82
N LYS A 30 23.51 -16.17 -6.45
CA LYS A 30 22.22 -16.12 -5.74
C LYS A 30 21.31 -15.04 -6.35
N PRO A 31 19.99 -15.30 -6.44
CA PRO A 31 19.04 -14.28 -6.87
C PRO A 31 19.02 -13.06 -5.95
N ILE A 32 18.87 -11.87 -6.55
CA ILE A 32 18.70 -10.60 -5.84
C ILE A 32 17.22 -10.44 -5.51
N PHE A 33 16.93 -10.13 -4.25
CA PHE A 33 15.59 -9.87 -3.75
C PHE A 33 15.54 -8.45 -3.18
N CYS A 34 14.74 -7.57 -3.79
CA CYS A 34 14.58 -6.20 -3.30
C CYS A 34 13.19 -5.65 -3.63
N GLU A 35 12.83 -4.56 -2.96
CA GLU A 35 11.58 -3.83 -3.20
C GLU A 35 11.92 -2.50 -3.87
N PHE A 36 11.16 -2.15 -4.92
CA PHE A 36 11.36 -0.91 -5.65
C PHE A 36 10.05 -0.12 -5.74
N ASP A 37 10.00 1.02 -5.08
CA ASP A 37 8.92 1.98 -5.24
C ASP A 37 9.29 2.99 -6.35
N TRP A 38 8.55 2.98 -7.46
CA TRP A 38 8.86 3.85 -8.61
C TRP A 38 8.50 5.32 -8.42
N LYS A 39 7.83 5.70 -7.33
CA LYS A 39 7.59 7.10 -6.94
C LYS A 39 8.65 7.60 -5.97
N GLU A 40 9.06 6.78 -5.02
CA GLU A 40 9.98 7.18 -3.94
C GLU A 40 11.44 6.90 -4.29
N HIS A 41 11.73 5.79 -4.98
CA HIS A 41 13.10 5.35 -5.27
C HIS A 41 13.54 5.71 -6.68
N LYS A 42 14.81 6.11 -6.81
CA LYS A 42 15.45 6.24 -8.12
C LYS A 42 16.11 4.92 -8.50
N LEU A 43 15.78 4.40 -9.68
CA LEU A 43 16.34 3.15 -10.19
C LEU A 43 17.87 3.18 -10.25
N GLN A 44 18.45 4.35 -10.53
CA GLN A 44 19.90 4.52 -10.59
C GLN A 44 20.54 4.30 -9.21
N GLU A 45 19.99 4.92 -8.16
CA GLU A 45 20.50 4.82 -6.79
C GLU A 45 20.42 3.36 -6.31
N LEU A 46 19.26 2.70 -6.48
CA LEU A 46 19.11 1.28 -6.17
C LEU A 46 20.16 0.41 -6.87
N THR A 47 20.43 0.66 -8.15
CA THR A 47 21.37 -0.17 -8.90
C THR A 47 22.82 0.09 -8.49
N ASP A 48 23.15 1.34 -8.17
CA ASP A 48 24.50 1.71 -7.75
C ASP A 48 24.79 1.16 -6.35
N ASP A 49 23.83 1.25 -5.42
CA ASP A 49 23.92 0.66 -4.07
C ASP A 49 24.15 -0.87 -4.14
N LEU A 50 23.40 -1.59 -4.98
CA LEU A 50 23.56 -3.05 -5.17
C LEU A 50 24.92 -3.44 -5.78
N ILE A 51 25.54 -2.56 -6.57
CA ILE A 51 26.89 -2.79 -7.12
C ILE A 51 27.95 -2.53 -6.05
N GLU A 52 27.77 -1.47 -5.24
CA GLU A 52 28.67 -1.15 -4.13
C GLU A 52 28.67 -2.25 -3.05
N GLU A 53 27.52 -2.89 -2.81
CA GLU A 53 27.38 -4.04 -1.91
C GLU A 53 27.87 -5.37 -2.51
N GLU A 54 28.40 -5.36 -3.75
CA GLU A 54 28.83 -6.54 -4.51
C GLU A 54 27.72 -7.60 -4.73
N GLU A 55 26.44 -7.23 -4.55
CA GLU A 55 25.29 -8.10 -4.80
C GLU A 55 24.95 -8.20 -6.29
N LEU A 56 25.19 -7.12 -7.04
CA LEU A 56 24.98 -7.05 -8.48
C LEU A 56 26.31 -6.79 -9.20
N SER A 57 26.64 -7.65 -10.16
CA SER A 57 27.80 -7.42 -11.04
C SER A 57 27.54 -6.21 -11.96
N VAL A 58 28.58 -5.42 -12.23
CA VAL A 58 28.56 -4.31 -13.19
C VAL A 58 28.10 -4.78 -14.58
N ASP A 59 28.47 -6.00 -14.97
CA ASP A 59 28.10 -6.58 -16.27
C ASP A 59 26.59 -6.86 -16.37
N GLN A 60 25.92 -7.11 -15.24
CA GLN A 60 24.49 -7.40 -15.16
C GLN A 60 23.65 -6.14 -14.92
N LYS A 61 24.28 -4.96 -14.74
CA LYS A 61 23.63 -3.68 -14.44
C LYS A 61 22.49 -3.35 -15.39
N ASP A 62 22.72 -3.42 -16.69
CA ASP A 62 21.72 -3.05 -17.69
C ASP A 62 20.59 -4.07 -17.75
N ALA A 63 20.90 -5.36 -17.61
CA ALA A 63 19.91 -6.42 -17.54
C ALA A 63 18.99 -6.27 -16.33
N PHE A 64 19.56 -5.95 -15.16
CA PHE A 64 18.79 -5.68 -13.94
C PHE A 64 17.88 -4.46 -14.10
N LYS A 65 18.39 -3.35 -14.64
CA LYS A 65 17.58 -2.14 -14.86
C LYS A 65 16.41 -2.39 -15.80
N GLU A 66 16.62 -3.11 -16.90
CA GLU A 66 15.53 -3.46 -17.81
C GLU A 66 14.51 -4.40 -17.15
N PHE A 67 14.97 -5.36 -16.35
CA PHE A 67 14.08 -6.23 -15.58
C PHE A 67 13.21 -5.46 -14.59
N VAL A 68 13.77 -4.53 -13.83
CA VAL A 68 13.00 -3.69 -12.90
C VAL A 68 11.98 -2.84 -13.67
N LYS A 69 12.37 -2.22 -14.80
CA LYS A 69 11.43 -1.46 -15.64
C LYS A 69 10.28 -2.32 -16.16
N GLU A 70 10.55 -3.57 -16.55
CA GLU A 70 9.53 -4.51 -16.98
C GLU A 70 8.54 -4.81 -15.84
N LYS A 71 9.04 -5.11 -14.64
CA LYS A 71 8.18 -5.32 -13.46
C LYS A 71 7.34 -4.12 -13.08
N VAL A 72 7.92 -2.92 -13.16
CA VAL A 72 7.17 -1.67 -12.97
C VAL A 72 6.06 -1.52 -14.03
N ARG A 73 6.34 -1.83 -15.30
CA ARG A 73 5.31 -1.78 -16.37
C ARG A 73 4.19 -2.80 -16.13
N GLU A 74 4.52 -4.03 -15.74
CA GLU A 74 3.54 -5.06 -15.38
C GLU A 74 2.64 -4.59 -14.25
N ALA A 75 3.22 -4.05 -13.16
CA ALA A 75 2.46 -3.53 -12.03
C ALA A 75 1.59 -2.31 -12.40
N MET A 76 2.13 -1.37 -13.19
CA MET A 76 1.35 -0.23 -13.69
C MET A 76 0.16 -0.68 -14.55
N LYS A 77 0.34 -1.72 -15.37
CA LYS A 77 -0.74 -2.31 -16.18
C LYS A 77 -1.79 -2.98 -15.30
N ALA A 78 -1.38 -3.78 -14.32
CA ALA A 78 -2.29 -4.41 -13.36
C ALA A 78 -3.10 -3.36 -12.57
N ASN A 79 -2.43 -2.31 -12.08
CA ASN A 79 -3.09 -1.17 -11.42
C ASN A 79 -4.16 -0.52 -12.31
N ARG A 80 -3.87 -0.35 -13.61
CA ARG A 80 -4.82 0.21 -14.57
C ARG A 80 -6.02 -0.71 -14.78
N GLU A 81 -5.79 -2.00 -14.99
CA GLU A 81 -6.85 -2.99 -15.17
C GLU A 81 -7.76 -3.08 -13.94
N GLU A 82 -7.18 -3.02 -12.74
CA GLU A 82 -7.93 -2.98 -11.48
C GLU A 82 -8.80 -1.71 -11.36
N GLU A 83 -8.26 -0.55 -11.74
CA GLU A 83 -9.03 0.70 -11.76
C GLU A 83 -10.17 0.66 -12.79
N GLU A 84 -9.91 0.13 -13.99
CA GLU A 84 -10.94 -0.04 -15.02
C GLU A 84 -12.04 -1.01 -14.56
N ALA A 85 -11.66 -2.13 -13.94
CA ALA A 85 -12.59 -3.09 -13.34
C ALA A 85 -13.42 -2.46 -12.22
N ARG A 86 -12.81 -1.63 -11.36
CA ARG A 86 -13.49 -0.88 -10.30
C ARG A 86 -14.50 0.11 -10.88
N VAL A 87 -14.09 0.92 -11.86
CA VAL A 87 -14.97 1.89 -12.52
C VAL A 87 -16.15 1.18 -13.18
N LYS A 88 -15.90 0.08 -13.89
CA LYS A 88 -16.97 -0.73 -14.48
C LYS A 88 -17.91 -1.28 -13.42
N ALA A 89 -17.38 -1.87 -12.35
CA ALA A 89 -18.18 -2.39 -11.26
C ALA A 89 -19.06 -1.28 -10.66
N CYS A 90 -18.51 -0.08 -10.43
CA CYS A 90 -19.27 1.08 -9.96
C CYS A 90 -20.37 1.54 -10.91
N LEU A 91 -20.11 1.54 -12.23
CA LEU A 91 -21.12 1.91 -13.23
C LEU A 91 -22.28 0.92 -13.27
N GLU A 92 -21.99 -0.38 -13.15
CA GLU A 92 -22.98 -1.46 -13.11
C GLU A 92 -23.77 -1.51 -11.79
N MET A 93 -23.33 -0.80 -10.74
CA MET A 93 -24.10 -0.70 -9.50
C MET A 93 -25.42 0.06 -9.73
N SER A 94 -26.51 -0.48 -9.20
CA SER A 94 -27.80 0.21 -9.13
C SER A 94 -27.69 1.54 -8.36
N GLU A 95 -28.44 2.55 -8.77
CA GLU A 95 -28.50 3.86 -8.10
C GLU A 95 -28.89 3.77 -6.62
N GLU A 96 -29.80 2.85 -6.26
CA GLU A 96 -30.17 2.60 -4.85
C GLU A 96 -28.97 2.19 -4.00
N ARG A 97 -28.12 1.32 -4.55
CA ARG A 97 -26.90 0.84 -3.88
C ARG A 97 -25.85 1.94 -3.77
N LYS A 98 -25.67 2.76 -4.81
CA LYS A 98 -24.77 3.93 -4.77
C LYS A 98 -25.22 4.91 -3.67
N ALA A 99 -26.50 5.25 -3.65
CA ALA A 99 -27.08 6.13 -2.63
C ALA A 99 -26.97 5.55 -1.21
N ALA A 100 -27.05 4.22 -1.05
CA ALA A 100 -26.83 3.57 0.23
C ALA A 100 -25.38 3.75 0.72
N PHE A 101 -24.38 3.58 -0.15
CA PHE A 101 -22.97 3.81 0.18
C PHE A 101 -22.68 5.27 0.56
N GLU A 102 -23.31 6.24 -0.12
CA GLU A 102 -23.16 7.66 0.20
C GLU A 102 -23.81 8.06 1.53
N LYS A 103 -24.97 7.47 1.85
CA LYS A 103 -25.72 7.76 3.08
C LYS A 103 -25.20 6.98 4.30
N MET A 104 -24.37 5.97 4.08
CA MET A 104 -23.84 5.13 5.15
C MET A 104 -23.03 5.96 6.16
N ARG A 105 -23.31 5.78 7.46
CA ARG A 105 -22.60 6.45 8.56
C ARG A 105 -21.94 5.40 9.45
N PHE A 106 -20.70 5.67 9.82
CA PHE A 106 -19.96 4.86 10.80
C PHE A 106 -19.90 5.63 12.12
N TYR A 107 -20.39 4.99 13.18
CA TYR A 107 -20.27 5.54 14.53
C TYR A 107 -19.22 4.73 15.28
N LYS A 108 -18.14 5.41 15.68
CA LYS A 108 -17.11 4.82 16.53
C LYS A 108 -17.39 5.20 17.98
N PHE A 109 -17.90 4.25 18.74
CA PHE A 109 -18.12 4.44 20.16
C PHE A 109 -16.86 4.07 20.92
N TYR A 110 -16.30 5.05 21.63
CA TYR A 110 -15.23 4.80 22.58
C TYR A 110 -15.84 4.71 23.97
N PRO A 111 -15.48 3.69 24.76
CA PRO A 111 -15.96 3.58 26.13
C PRO A 111 -15.47 4.79 26.94
N VAL A 112 -16.40 5.42 27.67
CA VAL A 112 -16.09 6.48 28.62
C VAL A 112 -15.31 5.88 29.78
N GLN A 113 -14.24 6.54 30.22
CA GLN A 113 -13.48 6.09 31.38
C GLN A 113 -14.35 6.21 32.64
N THR A 114 -14.60 5.07 33.28
CA THR A 114 -15.27 4.96 34.58
C THR A 114 -14.26 4.61 35.67
N GLN A 115 -14.69 4.65 36.93
CA GLN A 115 -13.83 4.31 38.08
C GLN A 115 -13.31 2.86 38.04
N ASP A 116 -14.05 1.96 37.40
CA ASP A 116 -13.67 0.56 37.16
C ASP A 116 -12.87 0.35 35.86
N SER A 117 -12.69 1.40 35.05
CA SER A 117 -11.93 1.30 33.81
C SER A 117 -10.43 1.20 34.11
N PRO A 118 -9.70 0.26 33.51
CA PRO A 118 -8.27 0.13 33.72
C PRO A 118 -7.54 1.41 33.31
N ASN A 119 -6.58 1.83 34.14
CA ASN A 119 -5.80 3.03 33.87
C ASN A 119 -4.81 2.78 32.71
N VAL A 120 -5.17 3.26 31.53
CA VAL A 120 -4.37 3.11 30.31
C VAL A 120 -3.47 4.32 30.03
N SER A 121 -3.29 5.26 30.97
CA SER A 121 -2.49 6.48 30.75
C SER A 121 -1.04 6.18 30.34
N GLN A 122 -0.45 5.12 30.90
CA GLN A 122 0.92 4.69 30.60
C GLN A 122 1.09 4.10 29.20
N VAL A 123 -0.02 3.69 28.55
CA VAL A 123 -0.02 3.13 27.19
C VAL A 123 -0.65 4.10 26.17
N LYS A 124 -1.04 5.31 26.59
CA LYS A 124 -1.48 6.37 25.69
C LYS A 124 -0.25 6.95 24.97
N THR A 125 -0.23 6.80 23.66
CA THR A 125 0.74 7.44 22.75
C THR A 125 0.14 8.75 22.22
N ARG A 126 0.98 9.75 21.95
CA ARG A 126 0.57 10.99 21.27
C ARG A 126 -0.01 10.74 19.87
N TYR A 127 0.34 9.60 19.27
CA TYR A 127 -0.11 9.20 17.94
C TYR A 127 -1.00 7.97 18.05
N ILE A 128 -2.28 8.12 17.71
CA ILE A 128 -3.25 7.01 17.69
C ILE A 128 -2.89 5.97 16.61
N ASN A 129 -2.20 6.38 15.54
CA ASN A 129 -1.99 5.61 14.31
C ASN A 129 -0.50 5.41 13.94
N ARG A 130 0.36 5.08 14.92
CA ARG A 130 1.80 4.83 14.63
C ARG A 130 2.04 3.68 13.62
N TYR A 131 1.08 2.77 13.45
CA TYR A 131 1.20 1.56 12.61
C TYR A 131 0.34 1.54 11.35
N TYR A 132 -0.54 2.53 11.12
CA TYR A 132 -1.51 2.50 10.00
C TYR A 132 -1.19 3.43 8.84
N GLY A 133 -0.05 4.15 8.85
CA GLY A 133 0.39 4.97 7.72
C GLY A 133 -0.73 5.82 7.11
N LYS A 134 -0.97 5.61 5.80
CA LYS A 134 -1.91 6.29 4.88
C LYS A 134 -3.39 5.98 5.15
N ALA A 135 -3.86 6.18 6.39
CA ALA A 135 -5.29 6.09 6.68
C ALA A 135 -6.04 7.29 6.08
N ASP A 136 -7.12 7.04 5.35
CA ASP A 136 -8.02 8.09 4.83
C ASP A 136 -8.52 9.00 5.95
N GLU A 137 -8.60 10.30 5.62
CA GLU A 137 -8.90 11.44 6.48
C GLU A 137 -9.76 11.16 7.72
N VAL A 138 -9.29 11.68 8.86
CA VAL A 138 -10.06 11.80 10.09
C VAL A 138 -10.82 13.13 10.05
N PHE A 139 -12.15 13.07 10.05
CA PHE A 139 -13.01 14.23 10.32
C PHE A 139 -13.10 14.51 11.83
#